data_AF-A0A7C0YQW4-F1
#
_entry.id   AF-A0A7C0YQW4-F1
#
_cell.length_a   1.000
_cell.length_b   1.000
_cell.length_c   1.000
_cell.angle_alpha   90.00
_cell.angle_beta   90.00
_cell.angle_gamma   90.00
#
_symmetry.space_group_name_H-M   'P 1'
#
loop_
_entity.id
_entity.type
_entity.pdbx_description
1 polymer ?
#
loop_
_entity_poly.entity_id
_entity_poly.type
_entity_poly.pdbx_seq_one_letter_code
_entity_poly.pdbx_strand_id
1 'polypeptide(L)'
;HYYRVYGYLKKGRKIASQNLKENIGILNYCKKCLNRKFSSKFFSRCDFCGNNFSHIFLTWKGKICDKKTLEEIEKNLGKLSWLKNGNEIRNLIEILKKESEITLPLYNIHTVAKVHKLRIPKLDRLIERLKEKGFKSSRTHFLSYGIKTEAGIGELLETIKEVT
;
A
#
# COMPACT_ATOMS: atom_id res chain seq x y z
N HIS A 1 8.45 12.29 13.61
CA HIS A 1 8.68 11.07 12.78
C HIS A 1 8.66 9.86 13.69
N TYR A 2 7.56 9.12 13.74
CA TYR A 2 7.43 7.92 14.58
C TYR A 2 6.67 6.82 13.82
N TYR A 3 6.85 5.58 14.23
CA TYR A 3 6.05 4.44 13.79
C TYR A 3 5.18 3.97 14.96
N ARG A 4 3.95 3.54 14.66
CA ARG A 4 3.01 3.04 15.67
C ARG A 4 2.38 1.76 15.17
N VAL A 5 2.46 0.73 16.00
CA VAL A 5 1.92 -0.60 15.71
C VAL A 5 1.06 -1.03 16.87
N TYR A 6 -0.17 -1.45 16.57
CA TYR A 6 -1.05 -2.14 17.50
C TYR A 6 -1.26 -3.55 16.98
N GLY A 7 -1.13 -4.54 17.85
CA GLY A 7 -1.25 -5.95 17.47
C GLY A 7 -1.78 -6.80 18.60
N TYR A 8 -2.42 -7.90 18.24
CA TYR A 8 -2.90 -8.91 19.17
C TYR A 8 -1.92 -10.08 19.21
N LEU A 9 -1.51 -10.49 20.41
CA LEU A 9 -0.68 -11.67 20.59
C LEU A 9 -1.57 -12.91 20.67
N LYS A 10 -1.35 -13.86 19.76
CA LYS A 10 -1.98 -15.19 19.80
C LYS A 10 -0.96 -16.23 20.20
N LYS A 11 -1.23 -16.97 21.27
CA LYS A 11 -0.36 -18.04 21.77
C LYS A 11 -0.58 -19.33 20.98
N GLY A 12 0.51 -19.99 20.58
CA GLY A 12 0.48 -21.32 19.96
C GLY A 12 1.51 -21.48 18.84
N ARG A 13 2.32 -22.55 18.91
CA ARG A 13 3.38 -22.83 17.95
C ARG A 13 2.87 -22.89 16.50
N LYS A 14 1.76 -23.61 16.25
CA LYS A 14 1.17 -23.74 14.91
C LYS A 14 0.74 -22.37 14.35
N ILE A 15 0.14 -21.52 15.17
CA ILE A 15 -0.32 -20.18 14.78
C ILE A 15 0.88 -19.28 14.43
N ALA A 16 1.93 -19.31 15.25
CA ALA A 16 3.15 -18.54 15.01
C ALA A 16 3.84 -18.96 13.70
N SER A 17 4.02 -20.27 13.48
CA SER A 17 4.62 -20.78 12.24
C SER A 17 3.79 -20.43 11.00
N GLN A 18 2.47 -20.50 11.09
CA GLN A 18 1.59 -20.12 9.98
C GLN A 18 1.68 -18.63 9.67
N ASN A 19 1.64 -17.76 10.68
CA ASN A 19 1.74 -16.31 10.50
C ASN A 19 3.07 -15.93 9.82
N LEU A 20 4.19 -16.50 10.27
CA LEU A 20 5.49 -16.26 9.63
C LEU A 20 5.48 -16.69 8.15
N LYS A 21 4.96 -17.87 7.83
CA LYS A 21 4.90 -18.37 6.45
C LYS A 21 4.01 -17.50 5.55
N GLU A 22 2.87 -17.08 6.07
CA GLU A 22 1.86 -16.34 5.32
C GLU A 22 2.17 -14.85 5.17
N ASN A 23 2.84 -14.23 6.16
CA ASN A 23 2.95 -12.78 6.22
C ASN A 23 4.38 -12.26 6.15
N ILE A 24 5.40 -13.11 6.25
CA ILE A 24 6.79 -12.71 5.95
C ILE A 24 7.15 -13.13 4.53
N GLY A 25 7.87 -12.26 3.82
CA GLY A 25 8.33 -12.53 2.47
C GLY A 25 9.49 -11.65 2.02
N ILE A 26 9.83 -11.82 0.75
CA ILE A 26 10.86 -11.04 0.06
C ILE A 26 10.15 -10.06 -0.88
N LEU A 27 10.52 -8.79 -0.80
CA LEU A 27 10.13 -7.80 -1.80
C LEU A 27 11.24 -7.66 -2.83
N ASN A 28 10.97 -8.05 -4.07
CA ASN A 28 11.85 -7.78 -5.21
C ASN A 28 11.50 -6.39 -5.74
N TYR A 29 12.46 -5.46 -5.75
CA TYR A 29 12.24 -4.07 -6.12
C TYR A 29 13.25 -3.60 -7.16
N CYS A 30 12.78 -3.16 -8.32
CA CYS A 30 13.63 -2.68 -9.38
C CYS A 30 13.83 -1.18 -9.21
N LYS A 31 15.03 -0.76 -8.83
CA LYS A 31 15.37 0.66 -8.65
C LYS A 31 15.28 1.47 -9.95
N LYS A 32 15.37 0.81 -11.12
CA LYS A 32 15.37 1.48 -12.42
C LYS A 32 13.98 1.88 -12.90
N CYS A 33 12.99 0.98 -12.83
CA CYS A 33 11.63 1.23 -13.32
C CYS A 33 10.58 1.31 -12.20
N LEU A 34 10.98 1.07 -10.95
CA LEU A 34 10.12 1.02 -9.75
C LEU A 34 9.17 -0.19 -9.71
N ASN A 35 9.31 -1.17 -10.60
CA ASN A 35 8.52 -2.41 -10.53
C ASN A 35 8.84 -3.17 -9.23
N ARG A 36 7.85 -3.86 -8.67
CA ARG A 36 8.07 -4.76 -7.54
C ARG A 36 7.03 -5.84 -7.41
N LYS A 37 7.43 -6.91 -6.73
CA LYS A 37 6.55 -8.02 -6.37
C LYS A 37 7.05 -8.71 -5.10
N PHE A 38 6.10 -9.11 -4.26
CA PHE A 38 6.37 -10.06 -3.19
C PHE A 38 6.56 -11.46 -3.78
N SER A 39 7.49 -12.23 -3.22
CA SER A 39 7.71 -13.63 -3.60
C SER A 39 8.35 -14.42 -2.47
N SER A 40 8.43 -15.74 -2.66
CA SER A 40 9.28 -16.66 -1.88
C SER A 40 10.67 -16.87 -2.50
N LYS A 41 10.94 -16.29 -3.68
CA LYS A 41 12.16 -16.53 -4.48
C LYS A 41 12.83 -15.22 -4.86
N PHE A 42 14.16 -15.22 -4.93
CA PHE A 42 14.93 -14.12 -5.51
C PHE A 42 14.84 -14.19 -7.04
N PHE A 43 14.46 -13.08 -7.65
CA PHE A 43 14.52 -12.92 -9.10
C PHE A 43 15.69 -12.01 -9.46
N SER A 44 16.65 -12.48 -10.25
CA SER A 44 17.78 -11.63 -10.65
C SER A 44 17.35 -10.45 -11.53
N ARG A 45 16.46 -10.72 -12.50
CA ARG A 45 16.02 -9.77 -13.53
C ARG A 45 14.59 -9.30 -13.31
N CYS A 46 14.37 -8.02 -13.58
CA CYS A 46 13.06 -7.38 -13.62
C CYS A 46 12.29 -7.85 -14.85
N ASP A 47 11.12 -8.41 -14.60
CA ASP A 47 10.15 -8.88 -15.60
C ASP A 47 9.47 -7.75 -16.40
N PHE A 48 9.65 -6.49 -15.99
CA PHE A 48 9.13 -5.35 -16.73
C PHE A 48 10.19 -4.65 -17.62
N CYS A 49 11.42 -4.50 -17.15
CA CYS A 49 12.44 -3.70 -17.86
C CYS A 49 13.81 -4.38 -18.02
N GLY A 50 13.96 -5.66 -17.62
CA GLY A 50 15.20 -6.42 -17.77
C GLY A 50 16.37 -5.99 -16.86
N ASN A 51 16.26 -4.91 -16.08
CA ASN A 51 17.28 -4.51 -15.11
C ASN A 51 17.29 -5.42 -13.88
N ASN A 52 18.32 -5.34 -13.05
CA ASN A 52 18.40 -6.16 -11.85
C ASN A 52 17.35 -5.76 -10.80
N PHE A 53 16.75 -6.75 -10.12
CA PHE A 53 16.03 -6.50 -8.89
C PHE A 53 17.00 -6.32 -7.73
N SER A 54 16.65 -5.44 -6.79
CA SER A 54 17.14 -5.46 -5.43
C SER A 54 16.18 -6.25 -4.55
N HIS A 55 16.68 -6.84 -3.47
CA HIS A 55 15.89 -7.71 -2.59
C HIS A 55 15.82 -7.13 -1.19
N ILE A 56 14.61 -7.02 -0.65
CA ILE A 56 14.37 -6.63 0.73
C ILE A 56 13.78 -7.86 1.44
N PHE A 57 14.50 -8.32 2.47
CA PHE A 57 14.19 -9.55 3.19
C PHE A 57 13.32 -9.25 4.42
N LEU A 58 12.72 -10.31 4.99
CA LEU A 58 11.94 -10.24 6.23
C LEU A 58 10.85 -9.16 6.23
N THR A 59 10.23 -8.95 5.07
CA THR A 59 9.22 -7.90 4.90
C THR A 59 7.83 -8.44 5.21
N TRP A 60 7.05 -7.67 5.96
CA TRP A 60 5.64 -7.97 6.19
C TRP A 60 4.83 -7.75 4.89
N LYS A 61 4.25 -8.82 4.34
CA LYS A 61 3.37 -8.82 3.17
C LYS A 61 1.88 -8.97 3.53
N GLY A 62 1.59 -9.16 4.83
CA GLY A 62 0.23 -9.27 5.33
C GLY A 62 -0.49 -7.92 5.38
N LYS A 63 -1.74 -7.94 5.87
CA LYS A 63 -2.49 -6.71 6.15
C LYS A 63 -1.80 -5.90 7.25
N ILE A 64 -1.79 -4.57 7.10
CA ILE A 64 -1.24 -3.64 8.10
C ILE A 64 -2.32 -2.89 8.89
N CYS A 65 -3.58 -3.07 8.50
CA CYS A 65 -4.74 -2.48 9.14
C CYS A 65 -5.83 -3.54 9.26
N ASP A 66 -6.53 -3.56 10.38
CA ASP A 66 -7.73 -4.38 10.58
C ASP A 66 -8.99 -3.52 10.41
N LYS A 67 -9.79 -3.84 9.40
CA LYS A 67 -10.98 -3.06 9.03
C LYS A 67 -12.03 -3.06 10.15
N LYS A 68 -12.20 -4.18 10.87
CA LYS A 68 -13.18 -4.29 11.95
C LYS A 68 -12.78 -3.41 13.13
N THR A 69 -11.51 -3.45 13.52
CA THR A 69 -10.97 -2.55 14.56
C THR A 69 -11.14 -1.08 14.17
N LEU A 70 -10.89 -0.72 12.90
CA LEU A 70 -11.11 0.66 12.43
C LEU A 70 -12.58 1.09 12.49
N GLU A 71 -13.51 0.22 12.10
CA GLU A 71 -14.96 0.46 12.19
C GLU A 71 -15.43 0.60 13.65
N GLU A 72 -14.86 -0.19 14.56
CA GLU A 72 -15.14 -0.08 16.00
C GLU A 72 -14.60 1.23 16.59
N ILE A 73 -13.40 1.66 16.20
CA ILE A 73 -12.85 2.95 16.61
C ILE A 73 -13.76 4.08 16.13
N GLU A 74 -14.14 4.08 14.86
CA GLU A 74 -14.99 5.10 14.24
C GLU A 74 -16.35 5.23 14.96
N LYS A 75 -17.00 4.11 15.28
CA LYS A 75 -18.27 4.09 16.03
C LYS A 75 -18.14 4.70 17.43
N ASN A 76 -16.99 4.58 18.06
CA ASN A 76 -16.77 5.09 19.42
C ASN A 76 -16.20 6.51 19.45
N LEU A 77 -15.76 7.08 18.32
CA LEU A 77 -15.24 8.46 18.27
C LEU A 77 -16.20 9.49 18.86
N GLY A 78 -17.50 9.36 18.56
CA GLY A 78 -18.52 10.29 19.07
C GLY A 78 -18.68 10.28 20.59
N LYS A 79 -18.21 9.23 21.27
CA LYS A 79 -18.25 9.11 22.74
C LYS A 79 -17.05 9.77 23.41
N LEU A 80 -16.04 10.16 22.65
CA LEU A 80 -14.79 10.71 23.16
C LEU A 80 -14.80 12.24 23.02
N SER A 81 -15.68 12.91 23.78
CA SER A 81 -15.87 14.37 23.72
C SER A 81 -14.60 15.19 24.01
N TRP A 82 -13.61 14.60 24.66
CA TRP A 82 -12.30 15.20 24.93
C TRP A 82 -11.35 15.20 23.71
N LEU A 83 -11.64 14.41 22.66
CA LEU A 83 -10.84 14.36 21.44
C LEU A 83 -11.18 15.56 20.53
N LYS A 84 -10.33 16.58 20.57
CA LYS A 84 -10.49 17.80 19.77
C LYS A 84 -10.37 17.58 18.25
N ASN A 85 -9.74 16.50 17.81
CA ASN A 85 -9.38 16.25 16.41
C ASN A 85 -10.24 15.14 15.76
N GLY A 86 -11.53 15.08 16.10
CA GLY A 86 -12.42 14.00 15.67
C GLY A 86 -12.56 13.88 14.15
N ASN A 87 -12.54 15.01 13.43
CA ASN A 87 -12.68 15.03 11.97
C ASN A 87 -11.41 14.53 11.27
N GLU A 88 -10.23 14.94 11.73
CA GLU A 88 -8.95 14.47 11.20
C GLU A 88 -8.78 12.97 11.42
N ILE A 89 -9.21 12.46 12.59
CA ILE A 89 -9.17 11.04 12.89
C ILE A 89 -10.14 10.27 11.99
N ARG A 90 -11.35 10.78 11.75
CA ARG A 90 -12.31 10.17 10.82
C ARG A 90 -11.72 10.09 9.41
N ASN A 91 -11.15 11.17 8.91
CA ASN A 91 -10.49 11.20 7.60
C ASN A 91 -9.35 10.18 7.50
N LEU A 92 -8.53 10.07 8.55
CA LEU A 92 -7.47 9.06 8.62
C LEU A 92 -8.05 7.64 8.60
N ILE A 93 -9.09 7.37 9.38
CA ILE A 93 -9.74 6.05 9.42
C ILE A 93 -10.31 5.69 8.05
N GLU A 94 -10.93 6.61 7.33
CA GLU A 94 -11.41 6.37 5.97
C GLU A 94 -10.30 5.98 5.00
N ILE A 95 -9.14 6.67 5.08
CA ILE A 95 -7.96 6.31 4.30
C ILE A 95 -7.48 4.90 4.70
N LEU A 96 -7.32 4.63 5.99
CA LEU A 96 -6.83 3.33 6.48
C LEU A 96 -7.77 2.16 6.12
N LYS A 97 -9.10 2.36 6.15
CA LYS A 97 -10.08 1.35 5.72
C LYS A 97 -9.87 0.98 4.25
N LYS A 98 -9.78 1.97 3.35
CA LYS A 98 -9.53 1.76 1.91
C LYS A 98 -8.13 1.20 1.65
N GLU A 99 -7.15 1.59 2.45
CA GLU A 99 -5.77 1.10 2.36
C GLU A 99 -5.64 -0.36 2.82
N SER A 100 -6.45 -0.79 3.79
CA SER A 100 -6.41 -2.13 4.39
C SER A 100 -6.73 -3.27 3.41
N GLU A 101 -7.40 -2.94 2.30
CA GLU A 101 -7.82 -3.88 1.27
C GLU A 101 -6.67 -4.20 0.30
N ILE A 102 -5.55 -3.48 0.37
CA ILE A 102 -4.41 -3.60 -0.53
C ILE A 102 -3.14 -3.89 0.28
N THR A 103 -2.59 -5.10 0.12
CA THR A 103 -1.37 -5.54 0.80
C THR A 103 -0.09 -5.19 0.03
N LEU A 104 -0.21 -4.71 -1.20
CA LEU A 104 0.94 -4.33 -2.02
C LEU A 104 1.57 -2.99 -1.56
N PRO A 105 2.90 -2.82 -1.74
CA PRO A 105 3.58 -1.57 -1.41
C PRO A 105 3.12 -0.40 -2.28
N LEU A 106 3.12 0.80 -1.69
CA LEU A 106 2.68 2.03 -2.34
C LEU A 106 3.58 2.47 -3.51
N TYR A 107 2.99 3.17 -4.48
CA TYR A 107 3.70 4.00 -5.47
C TYR A 107 3.71 5.45 -4.99
N ASN A 108 4.88 6.08 -4.98
CA ASN A 108 4.97 7.54 -4.95
C ASN A 108 4.86 8.07 -6.38
N ILE A 109 3.77 8.76 -6.69
CA ILE A 109 3.45 9.17 -8.06
C ILE A 109 4.40 10.25 -8.57
N HIS A 110 4.95 11.13 -7.71
CA HIS A 110 6.02 12.04 -8.13
C HIS A 110 7.27 11.28 -8.58
N THR A 111 7.67 10.25 -7.82
CA THR A 111 8.83 9.43 -8.17
C THR A 111 8.58 8.65 -9.46
N VAL A 112 7.38 8.08 -9.63
CA VAL A 112 7.00 7.38 -10.88
C VAL A 112 7.07 8.33 -12.07
N ALA A 113 6.44 9.51 -11.97
CA ALA A 113 6.45 10.51 -13.03
C ALA A 113 7.87 10.96 -13.39
N LYS A 114 8.73 11.21 -12.39
CA LYS A 114 10.13 11.58 -12.60
C LYS A 114 10.92 10.49 -13.34
N VAL A 115 10.81 9.24 -12.88
CA VAL A 115 11.57 8.11 -13.47
C VAL A 115 11.15 7.83 -14.90
N HIS A 116 9.85 7.92 -15.19
CA HIS A 116 9.28 7.60 -16.50
C HIS A 116 9.03 8.82 -17.40
N LYS A 117 9.50 10.01 -16.97
CA LYS A 117 9.34 11.29 -17.69
C LYS A 117 7.88 11.60 -18.07
N LEU A 118 6.96 11.36 -17.14
CA LEU A 118 5.53 11.63 -17.29
C LEU A 118 5.12 12.91 -16.56
N ARG A 119 3.96 13.46 -16.94
CA ARG A 119 3.29 14.49 -16.15
C ARG A 119 2.67 13.86 -14.90
N ILE A 120 2.52 14.66 -13.85
CA ILE A 120 1.91 14.21 -12.60
C ILE A 120 0.39 14.44 -12.70
N PRO A 121 -0.44 13.38 -12.68
CA PRO A 121 -1.89 13.54 -12.72
C PRO A 121 -2.44 14.02 -11.38
N LYS A 122 -3.69 14.48 -11.39
CA LYS A 122 -4.49 14.60 -10.15
C LYS A 122 -4.69 13.21 -9.56
N LEU A 123 -4.37 13.04 -8.28
CA LEU A 123 -4.35 11.74 -7.63
C LEU A 123 -5.72 11.06 -7.61
N ASP A 124 -6.79 11.81 -7.36
CA ASP A 124 -8.15 11.26 -7.32
C ASP A 124 -8.59 10.73 -8.69
N ARG A 125 -8.33 11.49 -9.77
CA ARG A 125 -8.61 11.06 -11.14
C ARG A 125 -7.84 9.78 -11.52
N LEU A 126 -6.57 9.68 -11.11
CA LEU A 126 -5.77 8.47 -11.31
C LEU A 126 -6.36 7.26 -10.57
N ILE A 127 -6.74 7.44 -9.30
CA ILE A 127 -7.32 6.37 -8.48
C ILE A 127 -8.66 5.91 -9.05
N GLU A 128 -9.52 6.85 -9.43
CA GLU A 128 -10.81 6.56 -10.08
C GLU A 128 -10.61 5.76 -11.35
N ARG A 129 -9.70 6.20 -12.23
CA ARG A 129 -9.43 5.49 -13.47
C ARG A 129 -8.88 4.08 -13.25
N LEU A 130 -8.00 3.88 -12.27
CA LEU A 130 -7.53 2.55 -11.89
C LEU A 130 -8.67 1.64 -11.41
N LYS A 131 -9.64 2.19 -10.67
CA LYS A 131 -10.83 1.45 -10.23
C LYS A 131 -11.76 1.11 -11.38
N GLU A 132 -11.97 2.02 -12.33
CA GLU A 132 -12.73 1.75 -13.56
C GLU A 132 -12.13 0.60 -14.37
N LYS A 133 -10.79 0.48 -14.38
CA LYS A 133 -10.06 -0.65 -14.96
C LYS A 133 -10.13 -1.94 -14.13
N GLY A 134 -10.83 -1.95 -13.00
CA GLY A 134 -11.03 -3.12 -12.14
C GLY A 134 -9.95 -3.33 -11.08
N PHE A 135 -8.98 -2.42 -10.93
CA PHE A 135 -7.96 -2.53 -9.88
C PHE A 135 -8.44 -1.92 -8.58
N LYS A 136 -8.17 -2.58 -7.44
CA LYS A 136 -8.23 -1.88 -6.16
C LYS A 136 -7.16 -0.80 -6.14
N SER A 137 -7.57 0.41 -5.77
CA SER A 137 -6.68 1.56 -5.67
C SER A 137 -7.15 2.52 -4.59
N SER A 138 -6.23 3.05 -3.79
CA SER A 138 -6.53 3.99 -2.71
C SER A 138 -5.37 4.93 -2.42
N ARG A 139 -5.69 6.08 -1.80
CA ARG A 139 -4.69 6.91 -1.13
C ARG A 139 -4.08 6.13 0.04
N THR A 140 -2.88 6.52 0.45
CA THR A 140 -2.22 5.95 1.63
C THR A 140 -1.88 7.03 2.65
N HIS A 141 -1.94 6.68 3.94
CA HIS A 141 -1.55 7.59 5.01
C HIS A 141 -0.04 7.87 5.05
N PHE A 142 0.77 7.06 4.38
CA PHE A 142 2.24 7.21 4.39
C PHE A 142 2.72 8.46 3.64
N LEU A 143 2.04 8.86 2.56
CA LEU A 143 2.49 9.93 1.67
C LEU A 143 1.30 10.64 1.01
N SER A 144 1.35 11.97 0.92
CA SER A 144 0.31 12.80 0.31
C SER A 144 0.05 12.47 -1.18
N TYR A 145 1.12 12.24 -1.94
CA TYR A 145 1.09 11.82 -3.35
C TYR A 145 1.43 10.33 -3.53
N GLY A 146 1.07 9.52 -2.53
CA GLY A 146 1.19 8.06 -2.56
C GLY A 146 -0.13 7.39 -2.87
N ILE A 147 -0.07 6.29 -3.63
CA ILE A 147 -1.21 5.37 -3.81
C ILE A 147 -0.81 3.95 -3.48
N LYS A 148 -1.75 3.16 -2.95
CA LYS A 148 -1.67 1.70 -3.03
C LYS A 148 -2.60 1.24 -4.13
N THR A 149 -2.14 0.27 -4.93
CA THR A 149 -2.96 -0.33 -5.98
C THR A 149 -2.53 -1.77 -6.25
N GLU A 150 -3.48 -2.60 -6.69
CA GLU A 150 -3.23 -3.94 -7.25
C GLU A 150 -2.69 -3.88 -8.68
N ALA A 151 -2.72 -2.72 -9.34
CA ALA A 151 -2.14 -2.51 -10.66
C ALA A 151 -0.60 -2.64 -10.63
N GLY A 152 -0.05 -3.36 -11.61
CA GLY A 152 1.38 -3.40 -11.86
C GLY A 152 1.92 -2.06 -12.37
N ILE A 153 3.24 -1.92 -12.45
CA ILE A 153 3.86 -0.68 -12.94
C ILE A 153 3.41 -0.33 -14.37
N GLY A 154 3.25 -1.32 -15.26
CA GLY A 154 2.82 -1.10 -16.64
C GLY A 154 1.44 -0.43 -16.71
N GLU A 155 0.45 -1.06 -16.08
CA GLU A 155 -0.92 -0.55 -15.96
C GLU A 155 -0.98 0.83 -15.31
N LEU A 156 -0.17 1.06 -14.28
CA LEU A 156 -0.08 2.37 -13.65
C LEU A 156 0.44 3.44 -14.62
N LEU A 157 1.49 3.14 -15.39
CA LEU A 157 2.08 4.09 -16.34
C LEU A 157 1.12 4.40 -17.49
N GLU A 158 0.44 3.40 -18.01
CA GLU A 158 -0.61 3.57 -19.03
C GLU A 158 -1.73 4.45 -18.50
N THR A 159 -2.23 4.14 -17.30
CA THR A 159 -3.32 4.88 -16.70
C THR A 159 -2.93 6.33 -16.40
N ILE A 160 -1.69 6.59 -15.95
CA ILE A 160 -1.18 7.95 -15.79
C ILE A 160 -1.30 8.72 -17.10
N LYS A 161 -0.87 8.14 -18.23
CA LYS A 161 -0.92 8.81 -19.55
C LYS A 161 -2.34 9.14 -20.01
N GLU A 162 -3.32 8.31 -19.66
CA GLU A 162 -4.74 8.56 -19.99
C GLU A 162 -5.34 9.75 -19.22
N VAL A 163 -4.88 9.99 -18.00
CA VAL A 163 -5.48 11.00 -17.10
C VAL A 163 -4.69 12.31 -17.00
N THR A 164 -3.54 12.40 -17.67
CA THR A 164 -2.69 13.61 -17.79
C THR A 164 -2.85 14.31 -19.12
#